data_AF-A0A924STG7-F1
#
_entry.id   AF-A0A924STG7-F1
#
_cell.length_a   1.000
_cell.length_b   1.000
_cell.length_c   1.000
_cell.angle_alpha   90.00
_cell.angle_beta   90.00
_cell.angle_gamma   90.00
#
_symmetry.space_group_name_H-M   'P 1'
#
loop_
_entity.id
_entity.type
_entity.pdbx_description
1 polymer ?
#
loop_
_entity_poly.entity_id
_entity_poly.type
_entity_poly.pdbx_seq_one_letter_code
_entity_poly.pdbx_strand_id
1 'polypeptide(L)'
;MKISVFLHHQWLSFWRGRNANKSLAIQIILGLFYLLIFLEVAGLGVLLPYLIQEKLPGKDPVVVFTSYIIYYFLVGLLVRFQLQELPSLSIQPYLTKNIRRQTMLRFLNIRSLVHIINFLPLFIFIPFTVVVIAPAYGGFAAACFLVAMLALVVNNHFFTMYIKRKTINNSWFFFAVLLLIAALKGLDYIHLLSFEKTSSAIFIYLLGHPLLSLLPLALAAFTFWVNNR
;
A
#
# COMPACT_ATOMS: atom_id res chain seq x y z
N MET A 1 -3.79 17.12 24.29
CA MET A 1 -4.27 17.53 22.94
C MET A 1 -4.84 16.32 22.21
N LYS A 2 -6.00 16.45 21.55
CA LYS A 2 -6.66 15.35 20.80
C LYS A 2 -6.05 15.20 19.40
N ILE A 3 -6.13 14.01 18.80
CA ILE A 3 -5.62 13.72 17.43
C ILE A 3 -6.25 14.64 16.38
N SER A 4 -7.56 14.95 16.53
CA SER A 4 -8.28 15.85 15.63
C SER A 4 -7.64 17.23 15.50
N VAL A 5 -7.07 17.76 16.57
CA VAL A 5 -6.37 19.07 16.57
C VAL A 5 -5.12 19.00 15.69
N PHE A 6 -4.34 17.92 15.78
CA PHE A 6 -3.17 17.74 14.93
C PHE A 6 -3.54 17.65 13.45
N LEU A 7 -4.56 16.87 13.11
CA LEU A 7 -5.04 16.74 11.73
C LEU A 7 -5.54 18.08 11.18
N HIS A 8 -6.25 18.86 12.02
CA HIS A 8 -6.69 20.20 11.66
C HIS A 8 -5.51 21.15 11.37
N HIS A 9 -4.48 21.16 12.22
CA HIS A 9 -3.28 21.96 11.96
C HIS A 9 -2.57 21.54 10.66
N GLN A 10 -2.54 20.26 10.33
CA GLN A 10 -1.97 19.79 9.06
C GLN A 10 -2.77 20.24 7.85
N TRP A 11 -4.10 20.17 7.94
CA TRP A 11 -4.97 20.70 6.90
C TRP A 11 -4.72 22.18 6.65
N LEU A 12 -4.67 22.99 7.71
CA LEU A 12 -4.34 24.41 7.61
C LEU A 12 -2.93 24.63 7.03
N SER A 13 -1.94 23.86 7.47
CA SER A 13 -0.56 23.94 6.97
C SER A 13 -0.47 23.64 5.48
N PHE A 14 -1.23 22.65 4.99
CA PHE A 14 -1.28 22.30 3.57
C PHE A 14 -1.80 23.46 2.72
N TRP A 15 -2.95 24.05 3.10
CA TRP A 15 -3.53 25.17 2.37
C TRP A 15 -2.68 26.44 2.44
N ARG A 16 -2.07 26.72 3.59
CA ARG A 16 -1.16 27.88 3.74
C ARG A 16 0.13 27.72 2.94
N GLY A 17 0.70 26.50 2.92
CA GLY A 17 1.91 26.19 2.15
C GLY A 17 1.67 26.17 0.63
N ARG A 18 0.46 25.86 0.17
CA ARG A 18 0.09 25.89 -1.25
C ARG A 18 0.18 27.30 -1.87
N ASN A 19 -0.04 28.34 -1.06
CA ASN A 19 0.04 29.73 -1.50
C ASN A 19 1.46 30.34 -1.34
N ALA A 20 2.42 29.58 -0.82
CA ALA A 20 3.80 30.04 -0.69
C ALA A 20 4.54 29.87 -2.02
N ASN A 21 4.68 30.97 -2.78
CA ASN A 21 5.66 31.17 -3.85
C ASN A 21 5.62 30.22 -5.08
N LYS A 22 4.61 29.37 -5.25
CA LYS A 22 4.43 28.57 -6.48
C LYS A 22 3.41 29.24 -7.41
N SER A 23 3.78 29.49 -8.66
CA SER A 23 2.85 30.02 -9.66
C SER A 23 1.67 29.06 -9.84
N LEU A 24 0.46 29.62 -10.03
CA LEU A 24 -0.76 28.84 -10.27
C LEU A 24 -0.57 27.85 -11.44
N ALA A 25 0.17 28.26 -12.48
CA ALA A 25 0.51 27.43 -13.63
C ALA A 25 1.23 26.14 -13.23
N ILE A 26 2.26 26.20 -12.37
CA ILE A 26 2.97 25.01 -11.89
C ILE A 26 2.01 24.06 -11.14
N GLN A 27 1.08 24.61 -10.35
CA GLN A 27 0.13 23.78 -9.61
C GLN A 27 -0.84 23.05 -10.54
N ILE A 28 -1.31 23.72 -11.59
CA ILE A 28 -2.19 23.12 -12.60
C ILE A 28 -1.43 22.02 -13.35
N ILE A 29 -0.21 22.30 -13.80
CA ILE A 29 0.64 21.33 -14.51
C ILE A 29 0.87 20.09 -13.64
N LEU A 30 1.26 20.26 -12.37
CA LEU A 30 1.45 19.14 -11.44
C LEU A 30 0.15 18.37 -11.18
N GLY A 31 -0.97 19.07 -11.05
CA GLY A 31 -2.29 18.44 -10.89
C GLY A 31 -2.67 17.56 -12.08
N LEU A 32 -2.51 18.09 -13.29
CA LEU A 32 -2.74 17.34 -14.54
C LEU A 32 -1.77 16.16 -14.67
N PHE A 33 -0.50 16.35 -14.33
CA PHE A 33 0.48 15.27 -14.36
C PHE A 33 0.10 14.11 -13.44
N TYR A 34 -0.31 14.39 -12.20
CA TYR A 34 -0.80 13.35 -11.30
C TYR A 34 -2.09 12.69 -11.82
N LEU A 35 -3.02 13.48 -12.36
CA LEU A 35 -4.26 12.96 -12.94
C LEU A 35 -3.98 11.99 -14.09
N LEU A 36 -3.04 12.32 -14.98
CA LEU A 36 -2.62 11.44 -16.08
C LEU A 36 -2.05 10.12 -15.56
N ILE A 37 -1.14 10.17 -14.59
CA ILE A 37 -0.58 8.95 -13.97
C ILE A 37 -1.69 8.08 -13.39
N PHE A 38 -2.63 8.67 -12.64
CA PHE A 38 -3.72 7.91 -12.05
C PHE A 38 -4.66 7.33 -13.11
N LEU A 39 -4.92 8.06 -14.19
CA LEU A 39 -5.75 7.60 -15.30
C LEU A 39 -5.09 6.44 -16.05
N GLU A 40 -3.78 6.51 -16.33
CA GLU A 40 -3.03 5.43 -16.97
C GLU A 40 -3.03 4.17 -16.11
N VAL A 41 -2.79 4.30 -14.81
CA VAL A 41 -2.80 3.19 -13.86
C VAL A 41 -4.20 2.57 -13.72
N ALA A 42 -5.25 3.41 -13.75
CA ALA A 42 -6.63 2.96 -13.81
C ALA A 42 -6.95 2.19 -15.09
N GLY A 43 -6.52 2.76 -16.22
CA GLY A 43 -6.65 2.16 -17.54
C GLY A 43 -5.96 0.82 -17.61
N LEU A 44 -4.76 0.69 -17.03
CA LEU A 44 -4.07 -0.59 -16.90
C LEU A 44 -4.92 -1.62 -16.16
N GLY A 45 -5.56 -1.28 -15.04
CA GLY A 45 -6.42 -2.22 -14.32
C GLY A 45 -7.64 -2.70 -15.13
N VAL A 46 -8.17 -1.87 -16.03
CA VAL A 46 -9.26 -2.26 -16.97
C VAL A 46 -8.74 -3.08 -18.15
N LEU A 47 -7.57 -2.71 -18.69
CA LEU A 47 -6.99 -3.32 -19.89
C LEU A 47 -6.24 -4.62 -19.61
N LEU A 48 -5.80 -4.83 -18.37
CA LEU A 48 -5.02 -5.99 -17.96
C LEU A 48 -5.61 -7.35 -18.36
N PRO A 49 -6.92 -7.64 -18.19
CA PRO A 49 -7.49 -8.91 -18.66
C PRO A 49 -7.31 -9.14 -20.16
N TYR A 50 -7.46 -8.10 -20.98
CA TYR A 50 -7.25 -8.19 -22.43
C TYR A 50 -5.77 -8.44 -22.77
N LEU A 51 -4.85 -7.73 -22.10
CA LEU A 51 -3.41 -7.93 -22.27
C LEU A 51 -2.98 -9.36 -21.86
N ILE A 52 -3.56 -9.89 -20.78
CA ILE A 52 -3.30 -11.26 -20.34
C ILE A 52 -3.79 -12.25 -21.41
N GLN A 53 -5.01 -12.09 -21.92
CA GLN A 53 -5.54 -13.00 -22.94
C GLN A 53 -4.76 -12.95 -24.25
N GLU A 54 -4.27 -11.77 -24.65
CA GLU A 54 -3.45 -11.60 -25.86
C GLU A 54 -2.06 -12.24 -25.70
N LYS A 55 -1.38 -11.98 -24.58
CA LYS A 55 0.01 -12.45 -24.38
C LYS A 55 0.10 -13.89 -23.83
N LEU A 56 -0.92 -14.35 -23.12
CA LEU A 56 -0.99 -15.65 -22.47
C LEU A 56 -2.33 -16.35 -22.82
N PRO A 57 -2.52 -16.74 -24.09
CA PRO A 57 -3.78 -17.32 -24.54
C PRO A 57 -4.13 -18.58 -23.75
N GLY A 58 -5.40 -18.70 -23.36
CA GLY A 58 -5.92 -19.84 -22.60
C GLY A 58 -5.67 -19.79 -21.08
N LYS A 59 -4.98 -18.77 -20.56
CA LYS A 59 -4.86 -18.57 -19.11
C LYS A 59 -6.01 -17.71 -18.56
N ASP A 60 -6.53 -18.11 -17.41
CA ASP A 60 -7.54 -17.33 -16.69
C ASP A 60 -6.91 -16.03 -16.14
N PRO A 61 -7.43 -14.84 -16.53
CA PRO A 61 -6.96 -13.56 -16.02
C PRO A 61 -6.96 -13.45 -14.49
N VAL A 62 -7.91 -14.08 -13.80
CA VAL A 62 -7.97 -14.06 -12.32
C VAL A 62 -6.78 -14.82 -11.74
N VAL A 63 -6.48 -16.01 -12.27
CA VAL A 63 -5.35 -16.84 -11.81
C VAL A 63 -4.03 -16.09 -12.02
N VAL A 64 -3.84 -15.48 -13.20
CA VAL A 64 -2.63 -14.72 -13.52
C VAL A 64 -2.52 -13.45 -12.66
N PHE A 65 -3.61 -12.71 -12.46
CA PHE A 65 -3.55 -11.51 -11.62
C PHE A 65 -3.21 -11.85 -10.17
N THR A 66 -3.87 -12.87 -9.62
CA THR A 66 -3.67 -13.30 -8.24
C THR A 66 -2.29 -13.90 -7.98
N SER A 67 -1.63 -14.49 -8.99
CA SER A 67 -0.27 -15.01 -8.84
C SER A 67 0.78 -13.92 -8.58
N TYR A 68 0.54 -12.68 -9.01
CA TYR A 68 1.49 -11.58 -8.85
C TYR A 68 1.27 -10.70 -7.62
N ILE A 69 0.24 -10.94 -6.80
CA ILE A 69 -0.09 -10.08 -5.65
C ILE A 69 1.02 -10.09 -4.58
N ILE A 70 1.56 -11.26 -4.22
CA ILE A 70 2.68 -11.33 -3.26
C ILE A 70 3.90 -10.57 -3.79
N TYR A 71 4.24 -10.76 -5.07
CA TYR A 71 5.32 -10.02 -5.72
C TYR A 71 5.11 -8.51 -5.69
N TYR A 72 3.90 -8.06 -6.01
CA TYR A 72 3.52 -6.66 -5.96
C TYR A 72 3.80 -6.06 -4.58
N PHE A 73 3.41 -6.74 -3.49
CA PHE A 73 3.64 -6.23 -2.14
C PHE A 73 5.11 -6.32 -1.71
N LEU A 74 5.86 -7.35 -2.14
CA LEU A 74 7.30 -7.47 -1.87
C LEU A 74 8.11 -6.38 -2.56
N VAL A 75 7.92 -6.18 -3.87
CA VAL A 75 8.55 -5.08 -4.61
C VAL A 75 8.07 -3.74 -4.06
N GLY A 76 6.77 -3.64 -3.79
CA GLY A 76 6.16 -2.47 -3.18
C GLY A 76 6.81 -2.11 -1.84
N LEU A 77 7.21 -3.08 -1.01
CA LEU A 77 7.91 -2.82 0.24
C LEU A 77 9.25 -2.11 0.01
N LEU A 78 10.05 -2.58 -0.95
CA LEU A 78 11.34 -1.98 -1.30
C LEU A 78 11.17 -0.57 -1.87
N VAL A 79 10.24 -0.41 -2.82
CA VAL A 79 9.93 0.89 -3.43
C VAL A 79 9.40 1.88 -2.39
N ARG A 80 8.51 1.44 -1.48
CA ARG A 80 8.01 2.26 -0.38
C ARG A 80 9.13 2.61 0.60
N PHE A 81 10.05 1.69 0.87
CA PHE A 81 11.20 1.97 1.72
C PHE A 81 12.08 3.08 1.13
N GLN A 82 12.21 3.18 -0.19
CA GLN A 82 12.92 4.33 -0.76
C GLN A 82 12.06 5.59 -0.76
N LEU A 83 10.84 5.53 -1.28
CA LEU A 83 10.04 6.71 -1.62
C LEU A 83 9.21 7.30 -0.48
N GLN A 84 8.77 6.51 0.52
CA GLN A 84 7.92 7.00 1.59
C GLN A 84 8.74 7.45 2.80
N GLU A 85 8.94 8.74 2.99
CA GLU A 85 9.65 9.26 4.17
C GLU A 85 8.78 9.24 5.44
N LEU A 86 9.44 9.13 6.61
CA LEU A 86 8.75 9.30 7.89
C LEU A 86 8.36 10.78 8.05
N PRO A 87 7.13 11.12 8.45
CA PRO A 87 6.69 12.51 8.57
C PRO A 87 7.21 13.23 9.83
N SER A 88 8.51 13.08 10.13
CA SER A 88 9.17 13.57 11.35
C SER A 88 9.10 15.09 11.51
N LEU A 89 9.20 15.86 10.42
CA LEU A 89 9.09 17.33 10.45
C LEU A 89 7.75 17.82 11.01
N SER A 90 6.72 16.98 10.94
CA SER A 90 5.36 17.37 11.33
C SER A 90 5.09 17.27 12.83
N ILE A 91 5.99 16.61 13.57
CA ILE A 91 5.93 16.57 15.03
C ILE A 91 6.86 17.60 15.69
N GLN A 92 7.83 18.17 14.96
CA GLN A 92 8.81 19.11 15.53
C GLN A 92 8.18 20.25 16.35
N PRO A 93 7.12 20.94 15.91
CA PRO A 93 6.50 22.04 16.67
C PRO A 93 5.85 21.59 18.00
N TYR A 94 5.61 20.29 18.16
CA TYR A 94 4.95 19.70 19.31
C TYR A 94 5.91 19.09 20.33
N LEU A 95 7.20 18.98 20.01
CA LEU A 95 8.20 18.32 20.88
C LEU A 95 8.40 19.05 22.21
N THR A 96 8.20 20.36 22.25
CA THR A 96 8.30 21.18 23.47
C THR A 96 7.00 21.18 24.30
N LYS A 97 5.92 20.60 23.77
CA LYS A 97 4.63 20.54 24.46
C LYS A 97 4.53 19.23 25.25
N ASN A 98 3.92 19.27 26.43
CA ASN A 98 3.70 18.08 27.26
C ASN A 98 2.61 17.18 26.66
N ILE A 99 2.95 16.48 25.58
CA ILE A 99 2.07 15.56 24.85
C ILE A 99 2.65 14.16 24.98
N ARG A 100 1.80 13.20 25.34
CA ARG A 100 2.21 11.79 25.45
C ARG A 100 2.79 11.29 24.12
N ARG A 101 3.93 10.60 24.19
CA ARG A 101 4.61 9.97 23.04
C ARG A 101 3.66 9.14 22.17
N GLN A 102 2.79 8.34 22.79
CA GLN A 102 1.83 7.50 22.09
C GLN A 102 0.88 8.31 21.19
N THR A 103 0.45 9.50 21.63
CA THR A 103 -0.42 10.38 20.83
C THR A 103 0.31 10.91 19.60
N MET A 104 1.61 11.24 19.74
CA MET A 104 2.44 11.68 18.62
C MET A 104 2.67 10.55 17.61
N LEU A 105 2.97 9.34 18.08
CA LEU A 105 3.14 8.16 17.21
C LEU A 105 1.85 7.84 16.44
N ARG A 106 0.69 7.86 17.11
CA ARG A 106 -0.61 7.67 16.46
C ARG A 106 -0.89 8.73 15.40
N PHE A 107 -0.61 10.00 15.69
CA PHE A 107 -0.75 11.07 14.72
C PHE A 107 0.16 10.85 13.49
N LEU A 108 1.44 10.52 13.70
CA LEU A 108 2.38 10.23 12.60
C LEU A 108 1.90 9.07 11.73
N ASN A 109 1.42 7.99 12.34
CA ASN A 109 0.91 6.80 11.63
C ASN A 109 -0.36 7.09 10.82
N ILE A 110 -1.31 7.85 11.38
CA ILE A 110 -2.52 8.24 10.65
C ILE A 110 -2.17 9.16 9.49
N ARG A 111 -1.27 10.12 9.71
CA ARG A 111 -0.82 11.04 8.68
C ARG A 111 -0.09 10.31 7.55
N SER A 112 0.74 9.31 7.86
CA SER A 112 1.49 8.56 6.83
C SER A 112 0.60 7.73 5.90
N LEU A 113 -0.64 7.42 6.30
CA LEU A 113 -1.63 6.78 5.42
C LEU A 113 -2.03 7.69 4.24
N VAL A 114 -1.97 9.02 4.41
CA VAL A 114 -2.27 10.00 3.36
C VAL A 114 -1.00 10.26 2.52
N HIS A 115 -0.50 9.22 1.87
CA HIS A 115 0.64 9.28 0.97
C HIS A 115 0.24 8.74 -0.41
N ILE A 116 0.67 9.40 -1.49
CA ILE A 116 0.28 9.07 -2.88
C ILE A 116 0.45 7.58 -3.23
N ILE A 117 1.58 6.97 -2.81
CA ILE A 117 1.88 5.54 -3.01
C ILE A 117 0.88 4.59 -2.31
N ASN A 118 0.11 5.02 -1.30
CA ASN A 118 -0.96 4.21 -0.71
C ASN A 118 -2.21 4.19 -1.59
N PHE A 119 -2.43 5.22 -2.41
CA PHE A 119 -3.58 5.32 -3.30
C PHE A 119 -3.32 4.66 -4.66
N LEU A 120 -2.09 4.71 -5.16
CA LEU A 120 -1.72 4.14 -6.46
C LEU A 120 -2.18 2.66 -6.69
N PRO A 121 -2.00 1.72 -5.73
CA PRO A 121 -2.50 0.35 -5.89
C PRO A 121 -4.02 0.27 -6.12
N LEU A 122 -4.78 1.21 -5.57
CA LEU A 122 -6.23 1.20 -5.62
C LEU A 122 -6.73 1.37 -7.05
N PHE A 123 -6.02 2.17 -7.84
CA PHE A 123 -6.33 2.39 -9.23
C PHE A 123 -6.07 1.14 -10.08
N ILE A 124 -5.35 0.13 -9.61
CA ILE A 124 -5.26 -1.16 -10.31
C ILE A 124 -6.30 -2.14 -9.76
N PHE A 125 -6.32 -2.31 -8.43
CA PHE A 125 -7.16 -3.32 -7.79
C PHE A 125 -8.65 -3.06 -7.96
N ILE A 126 -9.12 -1.81 -7.85
CA ILE A 126 -10.54 -1.45 -7.99
C ILE A 126 -11.05 -1.80 -9.38
N PRO A 127 -10.51 -1.25 -10.48
CA PRO A 127 -11.03 -1.56 -11.81
C PRO A 127 -10.88 -3.03 -12.19
N PHE A 128 -9.75 -3.68 -11.87
CA PHE A 128 -9.59 -5.11 -12.15
C PHE A 128 -10.64 -5.95 -11.41
N THR A 129 -10.93 -5.62 -10.15
CA THR A 129 -11.97 -6.32 -9.38
C THR A 129 -13.35 -6.12 -10.00
N VAL A 130 -13.69 -4.89 -10.40
CA VAL A 130 -14.99 -4.59 -11.00
C VAL A 130 -15.16 -5.28 -12.35
N VAL A 131 -14.13 -5.29 -13.20
CA VAL A 131 -14.20 -5.81 -14.57
C VAL A 131 -14.07 -7.34 -14.62
N VAL A 132 -13.27 -7.94 -13.75
CA VAL A 132 -12.90 -9.36 -13.85
C VAL A 132 -13.45 -10.18 -12.67
N ILE A 133 -13.19 -9.75 -11.43
CA ILE A 133 -13.51 -10.54 -10.24
C ILE A 133 -15.02 -10.54 -9.95
N ALA A 134 -15.68 -9.38 -10.05
CA ALA A 134 -17.11 -9.26 -9.74
C ALA A 134 -18.00 -10.07 -10.69
N PRO A 135 -17.77 -10.11 -12.01
CA PRO A 135 -18.49 -11.02 -12.91
C PRO A 135 -18.19 -12.50 -12.66
N ALA A 136 -16.95 -12.85 -12.28
CA ALA A 136 -16.54 -14.25 -12.14
C ALA A 136 -16.92 -14.89 -10.78
N TYR A 137 -16.88 -14.13 -9.69
CA TYR A 137 -17.08 -14.63 -8.32
C TYR A 137 -18.25 -13.97 -7.58
N GLY A 138 -18.93 -13.00 -8.21
CA GLY A 138 -20.04 -12.26 -7.64
C GLY A 138 -19.61 -11.04 -6.80
N GLY A 139 -20.57 -10.13 -6.57
CA GLY A 139 -20.30 -8.84 -5.92
C GLY A 139 -19.79 -8.93 -4.48
N PHE A 140 -20.24 -9.94 -3.71
CA PHE A 140 -19.79 -10.11 -2.32
C PHE A 140 -18.32 -10.55 -2.24
N ALA A 141 -17.94 -11.57 -3.03
CA ALA A 141 -16.54 -12.02 -3.11
C ALA A 141 -15.62 -10.91 -3.61
N ALA A 142 -16.05 -10.14 -4.61
CA ALA A 142 -15.33 -8.97 -5.11
C ALA A 142 -15.13 -7.89 -4.04
N ALA A 143 -16.17 -7.56 -3.27
CA ALA A 143 -16.07 -6.58 -2.18
C ALA A 143 -15.07 -7.05 -1.10
N CYS A 144 -15.16 -8.31 -0.67
CA CYS A 144 -14.22 -8.92 0.26
C CYS A 144 -12.77 -8.94 -0.28
N PHE A 145 -12.59 -9.26 -1.55
CA PHE A 145 -11.29 -9.22 -2.20
C PHE A 145 -10.69 -7.80 -2.20
N LEU A 146 -11.50 -6.77 -2.52
CA LEU A 146 -11.05 -5.38 -2.42
C LEU A 146 -10.67 -5.00 -1.01
N VAL A 147 -11.48 -5.36 -0.02
CA VAL A 147 -11.17 -5.14 1.41
C VAL A 147 -9.84 -5.80 1.79
N ALA A 148 -9.59 -7.02 1.32
CA ALA A 148 -8.32 -7.70 1.53
C ALA A 148 -7.14 -6.94 0.89
N MET A 149 -7.28 -6.49 -0.36
CA MET A 149 -6.25 -5.70 -1.05
C MET A 149 -5.96 -4.38 -0.34
N LEU A 150 -7.00 -3.66 0.08
CA LEU A 150 -6.87 -2.44 0.88
C LEU A 150 -6.11 -2.67 2.18
N ALA A 151 -6.48 -3.74 2.89
CA ALA A 151 -5.82 -4.11 4.13
C ALA A 151 -4.35 -4.48 3.91
N LEU A 152 -4.01 -5.19 2.81
CA LEU A 152 -2.63 -5.50 2.45
C LEU A 152 -1.82 -4.24 2.09
N VAL A 153 -2.43 -3.24 1.44
CA VAL A 153 -1.78 -1.93 1.20
C VAL A 153 -1.44 -1.25 2.52
N VAL A 154 -2.38 -1.23 3.47
CA VAL A 154 -2.17 -0.67 4.81
C VAL A 154 -1.09 -1.43 5.57
N ASN A 155 -1.11 -2.77 5.51
CA ASN A 155 -0.09 -3.62 6.10
C ASN A 155 1.29 -3.34 5.54
N ASN A 156 1.41 -3.32 4.20
CA ASN A 156 2.69 -3.08 3.54
C ASN A 156 3.23 -1.69 3.92
N HIS A 157 2.37 -0.67 3.97
CA HIS A 157 2.73 0.66 4.44
C HIS A 157 3.26 0.65 5.88
N PHE A 158 2.51 0.12 6.85
CA PHE A 158 2.93 0.13 8.24
C PHE A 158 4.13 -0.76 8.52
N PHE A 159 4.28 -1.86 7.76
CA PHE A 159 5.45 -2.70 7.84
C PHE A 159 6.70 -1.97 7.32
N THR A 160 6.61 -1.26 6.19
CA THR A 160 7.69 -0.37 5.72
C THR A 160 8.03 0.71 6.76
N MET A 161 7.03 1.37 7.34
CA MET A 161 7.25 2.41 8.35
C MET A 161 7.91 1.88 9.63
N TYR A 162 7.60 0.63 10.01
CA TYR A 162 8.23 -0.05 11.12
C TYR A 162 9.71 -0.34 10.83
N ILE A 163 10.00 -0.92 9.65
CA ILE A 163 11.37 -1.21 9.22
C ILE A 163 12.19 0.08 9.21
N LYS A 164 11.69 1.16 8.58
CA LYS A 164 12.37 2.46 8.55
C LYS A 164 12.73 2.98 9.93
N ARG A 165 11.79 2.93 10.88
CA ARG A 165 12.04 3.37 12.26
C ARG A 165 13.11 2.54 12.96
N LYS A 166 13.14 1.23 12.72
CA LYS A 166 14.18 0.35 13.27
C LYS A 166 15.53 0.61 12.63
N THR A 167 15.57 0.88 11.32
CA THR A 167 16.80 1.20 10.59
C THR A 167 17.46 2.48 11.09
N ILE A 168 16.70 3.49 11.54
CA ILE A 168 17.26 4.72 12.14
C ILE A 168 18.14 4.42 13.36
N ASN A 169 17.74 3.45 14.19
CA ASN A 169 18.51 3.07 15.37
C ASN A 169 19.57 2.02 15.07
N ASN A 170 19.33 1.15 14.07
CA ASN A 170 20.24 0.10 13.67
C ASN A 170 20.15 -0.19 12.17
N SER A 171 21.09 0.34 11.39
CA SER A 171 21.16 0.15 9.94
C SER A 171 21.23 -1.32 9.52
N TRP A 172 21.78 -2.22 10.36
CA TRP A 172 21.81 -3.66 10.08
C TRP A 172 20.41 -4.27 9.94
N PHE A 173 19.40 -3.69 10.56
CA PHE A 173 18.03 -4.16 10.43
C PHE A 173 17.53 -4.12 8.99
N PHE A 174 17.95 -3.11 8.21
CA PHE A 174 17.60 -3.04 6.79
C PHE A 174 18.27 -4.15 5.99
N PHE A 175 19.57 -4.39 6.20
CA PHE A 175 20.29 -5.46 5.52
C PHE A 175 19.74 -6.85 5.88
N ALA A 176 19.32 -7.06 7.13
CA ALA A 176 18.67 -8.30 7.54
C ALA A 176 17.35 -8.54 6.78
N VAL A 177 16.53 -7.50 6.60
CA VAL A 177 15.29 -7.59 5.80
C VAL A 177 15.61 -7.85 4.33
N LEU A 178 16.60 -7.18 3.76
CA LEU A 178 17.02 -7.43 2.38
C LEU A 178 17.52 -8.86 2.18
N LEU A 179 18.33 -9.36 3.12
CA LEU A 179 18.84 -10.73 3.08
C LEU A 179 17.69 -11.75 3.18
N LEU A 180 16.69 -11.49 4.02
CA LEU A 180 15.47 -12.31 4.09
C LEU A 180 14.72 -12.32 2.75
N ILE A 181 14.52 -11.17 2.12
CA ILE A 181 13.85 -11.07 0.82
C ILE A 181 14.66 -11.77 -0.27
N ALA A 182 15.99 -11.62 -0.26
CA ALA A 182 16.89 -12.28 -1.19
C ALA A 182 16.88 -13.81 -1.02
N ALA A 183 16.89 -14.30 0.23
CA ALA A 183 16.77 -15.72 0.54
C ALA A 183 15.43 -16.29 0.07
N LEU A 184 14.33 -15.58 0.36
CA LEU A 184 12.99 -15.92 -0.12
C LEU A 184 12.92 -15.97 -1.66
N LYS A 185 13.55 -15.01 -2.36
CA LYS A 185 13.63 -15.02 -3.82
C LYS A 185 14.52 -16.15 -4.34
N GLY A 186 15.59 -16.49 -3.63
CA GLY A 186 16.45 -17.64 -3.92
C GLY A 186 15.68 -18.96 -3.82
N LEU A 187 14.84 -19.13 -2.79
CA LEU A 187 13.97 -20.30 -2.63
C LEU A 187 12.95 -20.46 -3.77
N ASP A 188 12.45 -19.35 -4.28
CA ASP A 188 11.58 -19.31 -5.45
C ASP A 188 12.34 -19.63 -6.75
N TYR A 189 13.58 -19.15 -6.89
CA TYR A 189 14.44 -19.46 -8.04
C TYR A 189 14.79 -20.95 -8.13
N ILE A 190 15.04 -21.62 -7.00
CA ILE A 190 15.30 -23.07 -6.96
C ILE A 190 13.99 -23.91 -7.00
N HIS A 191 12.84 -23.26 -7.24
CA HIS A 191 11.51 -23.88 -7.31
C HIS A 191 11.05 -24.62 -6.04
N LEU A 192 11.69 -24.38 -4.89
CA LEU A 192 11.31 -24.99 -3.62
C LEU A 192 10.08 -24.31 -3.02
N LEU A 193 9.89 -23.02 -3.30
CA LEU A 193 8.70 -22.24 -2.92
C LEU A 193 8.29 -21.32 -4.07
N SER A 194 7.28 -21.71 -4.85
CA SER A 194 6.79 -20.85 -5.94
C SER A 194 5.87 -19.76 -5.40
N PHE A 195 6.32 -18.50 -5.44
CA PHE A 195 5.49 -17.36 -5.02
C PHE A 195 4.26 -17.19 -5.89
N GLU A 196 4.38 -17.46 -7.20
CA GLU A 196 3.25 -17.35 -8.12
C GLU A 196 2.12 -18.32 -7.74
N LYS A 197 2.45 -19.61 -7.58
CA LYS A 197 1.48 -20.64 -7.19
C LYS A 197 0.90 -20.38 -5.80
N THR A 198 1.75 -19.99 -4.85
CA THR A 198 1.33 -19.72 -3.47
C THR A 198 0.39 -18.51 -3.41
N SER A 199 0.74 -17.41 -4.10
CA SER A 199 -0.08 -16.21 -4.17
C SER A 199 -1.43 -16.53 -4.81
N SER A 200 -1.43 -17.18 -5.96
CA SER A 200 -2.66 -17.55 -6.65
C SER A 200 -3.56 -18.44 -5.78
N ALA A 201 -3.00 -19.48 -5.16
CA ALA A 201 -3.74 -20.36 -4.27
C ALA A 201 -4.39 -19.62 -3.09
N ILE A 202 -3.65 -18.72 -2.42
CA ILE A 202 -4.17 -17.94 -1.29
C ILE A 202 -5.35 -17.07 -1.72
N PHE A 203 -5.21 -16.33 -2.82
CA PHE A 203 -6.21 -15.35 -3.22
C PHE A 203 -7.41 -15.97 -3.94
N ILE A 204 -7.23 -17.07 -4.69
CA ILE A 204 -8.34 -17.85 -5.22
C ILE A 204 -9.13 -18.49 -4.07
N TYR A 205 -8.43 -19.02 -3.06
CA TYR A 205 -9.09 -19.56 -1.86
C TYR A 205 -9.87 -18.48 -1.11
N LEU A 206 -9.32 -17.25 -1.03
CA LEU A 206 -10.03 -16.09 -0.48
C LEU A 206 -11.28 -15.74 -1.30
N LEU A 207 -11.23 -15.84 -2.62
CA LEU A 207 -12.40 -15.60 -3.48
C LEU A 207 -13.49 -16.68 -3.27
N GLY A 208 -13.09 -17.93 -3.02
CA GLY A 208 -14.02 -19.02 -2.65
C GLY A 208 -14.57 -18.91 -1.22
N HIS A 209 -13.84 -18.28 -0.31
CA HIS A 209 -14.24 -18.05 1.08
C HIS A 209 -14.08 -16.57 1.47
N PRO A 210 -14.99 -15.69 1.03
CA PRO A 210 -14.84 -14.23 1.13
C PRO A 210 -14.56 -13.70 2.54
N LEU A 211 -15.07 -14.36 3.59
CA LEU A 211 -14.84 -13.96 4.99
C LEU A 211 -13.36 -14.02 5.42
N LEU A 212 -12.51 -14.72 4.68
CA LEU A 212 -11.05 -14.71 4.91
C LEU A 212 -10.42 -13.34 4.68
N SER A 213 -11.12 -12.40 4.03
CA SER A 213 -10.68 -11.00 3.95
C SER A 213 -10.51 -10.33 5.31
N LEU A 214 -11.10 -10.88 6.38
CA LEU A 214 -10.89 -10.45 7.75
C LEU A 214 -9.45 -10.70 8.24
N LEU A 215 -8.73 -11.67 7.67
CA LEU A 215 -7.35 -11.96 8.07
C LEU A 215 -6.38 -10.83 7.70
N PRO A 216 -6.32 -10.34 6.44
CA PRO A 216 -5.57 -9.12 6.11
C PRO A 216 -5.98 -7.90 6.93
N LEU A 217 -7.28 -7.73 7.22
CA LEU A 217 -7.77 -6.63 8.05
C LEU A 217 -7.26 -6.72 9.49
N ALA A 218 -7.33 -7.89 10.10
CA ALA A 218 -6.79 -8.14 11.44
C ALA A 218 -5.29 -7.87 11.46
N LEU A 219 -4.56 -8.30 10.43
CA LEU A 219 -3.14 -8.00 10.27
C LEU A 219 -2.89 -6.48 10.17
N ALA A 220 -3.74 -5.73 9.46
CA ALA A 220 -3.64 -4.27 9.34
C ALA A 220 -3.85 -3.57 10.67
N ALA A 221 -4.82 -4.01 11.46
CA ALA A 221 -5.04 -3.52 12.81
C ALA A 221 -3.83 -3.84 13.72
N PHE A 222 -3.28 -5.05 13.60
CA PHE A 222 -2.11 -5.48 14.36
C PHE A 222 -0.85 -4.66 14.01
N THR A 223 -0.54 -4.49 12.72
CA THR A 223 0.64 -3.72 12.28
C THR A 223 0.52 -2.25 12.67
N PHE A 224 -0.68 -1.68 12.63
CA PHE A 224 -0.95 -0.34 13.16
C PHE A 224 -0.72 -0.28 14.67
N TRP A 225 -1.21 -1.25 15.45
CA TRP A 225 -0.99 -1.31 16.89
C TRP A 225 0.50 -1.40 17.25
N VAL A 226 1.26 -2.26 16.57
CA VAL A 226 2.72 -2.39 16.77
C VAL A 226 3.43 -1.06 16.51
N ASN A 227 3.05 -0.33 15.46
CA ASN A 227 3.63 0.97 15.13
C ASN A 227 3.25 2.10 16.10
N ASN A 228 2.24 1.88 16.95
CA ASN A 228 1.77 2.86 17.95
C ASN A 228 2.36 2.64 19.35
N ARG A 229 3.24 1.65 19.53
CA ARG A 229 3.93 1.33 20.78
C ARG A 229 5.34 1.90 20.78
#